data_AF-A0A4R5VJ28-F1
#
_entry.id   AF-A0A4R5VJ28-F1
#
_cell.length_a   1.000
_cell.length_b   1.000
_cell.length_c   1.000
_cell.angle_alpha   90.00
_cell.angle_beta   90.00
_cell.angle_gamma   90.00
#
_symmetry.space_group_name_H-M   'P 1'
#
loop_
_entity.id
_entity.type
_entity.pdbx_description
1 polymer ?
#
loop_
_entity_poly.entity_id
_entity_poly.type
_entity_poly.pdbx_seq_one_letter_code
_entity_poly.pdbx_strand_id
1 'polypeptide(L)'
;MSEFALEGPELKKMVKLSRKQPLPFAFNPGKSEDEHYFALHRRRPAAVLGKAAKSEGAGTKAAFGSCTVEGRVMRLTCEVAVPSMAKKLKKFLKANKIALNVEILDSDGNVIESDVEDLPDDPDLFDDEEDFADEAPQDQADAAKEKAEVDSAQPEISDAAALVARVKAAQPRIAAAPKPVADKLTQALKKVVGDIKGQNLAGAAGTMDQIDAVLAKLPAQPAPAEPIKERERGDDTPSAAALAADIRALAQDAQKLPDPLRAKVVKPIQQLGALVKAGELARAAQGVVKVRQAIDAMGAQAAAAPPPEPPAEPPAEPPAEPPAEPPAEPPAEPPAEPPAAAPESPPADSPNARAEWEAAYAALKPRADAAIAEQRFAAKDVQDTFEMRLKHAEGIASEGTPEGFEAALRIIPGLQKMLDEAAGNAPGASGPEVGEDVRPFAISRLKWEKTRETMHAELGKLKTAIAAACKSEPGLADLANMVGDLDDYLKALDTRLIDRLDDVVNAPQGPERETRKQAARSVLAEYQAELQKEFFSDVDGNNGFVDVTVAASAGAALAEIAAVLAPRG
;
A
#
# COMPACT_ATOMS: atom_id res chain seq x y z
N MET A 1 -10.84 -18.12 -17.93
CA MET A 1 -11.69 -16.93 -17.75
C MET A 1 -10.83 -15.87 -17.10
N SER A 2 -10.69 -14.69 -17.70
CA SER A 2 -10.03 -13.56 -17.04
C SER A 2 -10.77 -13.20 -15.75
N GLU A 3 -10.05 -12.78 -14.72
CA GLU A 3 -10.64 -12.40 -13.43
C GLU A 3 -11.49 -11.12 -13.54
N PHE A 4 -11.22 -10.27 -14.56
CA PHE A 4 -11.85 -8.94 -14.69
C PHE A 4 -12.28 -8.56 -16.10
N ALA A 5 -11.89 -9.28 -17.16
CA ALA A 5 -12.32 -8.96 -18.51
C ALA A 5 -13.83 -9.17 -18.66
N LEU A 6 -14.51 -8.16 -19.17
CA LEU A 6 -15.95 -8.17 -19.37
C LEU A 6 -16.29 -8.19 -20.85
N GLU A 7 -17.16 -9.12 -21.22
CA GLU A 7 -17.72 -9.25 -22.56
C GLU A 7 -19.23 -9.50 -22.47
N GLY A 8 -19.94 -9.19 -23.55
CA GLY A 8 -21.35 -9.52 -23.71
C GLY A 8 -22.28 -8.98 -22.60
N PRO A 9 -23.16 -9.80 -22.01
CA PRO A 9 -24.17 -9.36 -21.05
C PRO A 9 -23.61 -8.73 -19.76
N GLU A 10 -22.46 -9.22 -19.26
CA GLU A 10 -21.85 -8.69 -18.04
C GLU A 10 -21.29 -7.28 -18.26
N LEU A 11 -20.72 -7.03 -19.43
CA LEU A 11 -20.30 -5.70 -19.84
C LEU A 11 -21.49 -4.73 -19.91
N LYS A 12 -22.61 -5.15 -20.50
CA LYS A 12 -23.85 -4.33 -20.54
C LYS A 12 -24.32 -3.95 -19.13
N LYS A 13 -24.30 -4.88 -18.18
CA LYS A 13 -24.69 -4.63 -16.79
C LYS A 13 -23.77 -3.61 -16.11
N MET A 14 -22.46 -3.69 -16.32
CA MET A 14 -21.50 -2.74 -15.75
C MET A 14 -21.59 -1.36 -16.41
N VAL A 15 -21.88 -1.29 -17.71
CA VAL A 15 -22.13 -0.04 -18.43
C VAL A 15 -23.41 0.64 -17.95
N LYS A 16 -24.48 -0.12 -17.65
CA LYS A 16 -25.69 0.44 -17.00
C LYS A 16 -25.37 0.99 -15.60
N LEU A 17 -24.49 0.33 -14.86
CA LEU A 17 -24.09 0.78 -13.53
C LEU A 17 -23.20 2.04 -13.56
N SER A 18 -22.36 2.20 -14.58
CA SER A 18 -21.54 3.41 -14.74
C SER A 18 -22.34 4.67 -15.12
N ARG A 19 -23.64 4.52 -15.45
CA ARG A 19 -24.59 5.65 -15.54
C ARG A 19 -25.02 6.20 -14.18
N LYS A 20 -24.97 5.37 -13.14
CA LYS A 20 -25.40 5.74 -11.77
C LYS A 20 -24.25 6.22 -10.90
N GLN A 21 -23.04 5.70 -11.13
CA GLN A 21 -21.85 6.04 -10.36
C GLN A 21 -20.57 5.83 -11.19
N PRO A 22 -19.50 6.61 -10.96
CA PRO A 22 -18.21 6.36 -11.60
C PRO A 22 -17.65 4.98 -11.23
N LEU A 23 -17.18 4.24 -12.23
CA LEU A 23 -16.59 2.92 -12.05
C LEU A 23 -15.11 2.91 -12.47
N PRO A 24 -14.20 2.37 -11.63
CA PRO A 24 -12.85 2.03 -12.05
C PRO A 24 -12.83 1.14 -13.29
N PHE A 25 -11.99 1.48 -14.26
CA PHE A 25 -11.81 0.73 -15.49
C PHE A 25 -10.35 0.43 -15.80
N ALA A 26 -10.13 -0.58 -16.65
CA ALA A 26 -8.89 -0.75 -17.37
C ALA A 26 -9.14 -1.24 -18.79
N PHE A 27 -8.29 -0.81 -19.71
CA PHE A 27 -8.35 -1.17 -21.11
C PHE A 27 -6.96 -1.53 -21.64
N ASN A 28 -6.82 -2.69 -22.28
CA ASN A 28 -5.62 -3.05 -23.00
C ASN A 28 -5.97 -3.40 -24.46
N PRO A 29 -5.56 -2.56 -25.44
CA PRO A 29 -5.87 -2.78 -26.83
C PRO A 29 -5.01 -3.89 -27.47
N GLY A 30 -5.63 -5.02 -27.80
CA GLY A 30 -5.10 -6.04 -28.73
C GLY A 30 -5.00 -5.61 -30.20
N LYS A 31 -4.60 -6.54 -31.08
CA LYS A 31 -4.43 -6.26 -32.53
C LYS A 31 -5.76 -6.31 -33.29
N SER A 32 -6.69 -7.14 -32.83
CA SER A 32 -8.06 -7.26 -33.33
C SER A 32 -9.07 -6.91 -32.25
N GLU A 33 -10.33 -6.74 -32.65
CA GLU A 33 -11.44 -6.34 -31.77
C GLU A 33 -11.75 -7.41 -30.71
N ASP A 34 -11.47 -8.69 -30.98
CA ASP A 34 -11.64 -9.83 -30.06
C ASP A 34 -10.45 -10.03 -29.11
N GLU A 35 -9.32 -9.36 -29.35
CA GLU A 35 -8.13 -9.39 -28.48
C GLU A 35 -8.09 -8.19 -27.52
N HIS A 36 -9.10 -7.32 -27.57
CA HIS A 36 -9.22 -6.18 -26.68
C HIS A 36 -9.64 -6.66 -25.28
N TYR A 37 -8.87 -6.23 -24.29
CA TYR A 37 -9.21 -6.47 -22.89
C TYR A 37 -9.86 -5.22 -22.34
N PHE A 38 -11.07 -5.35 -21.79
CA PHE A 38 -11.73 -4.26 -21.07
C PHE A 38 -12.31 -4.76 -19.77
N ALA A 39 -12.05 -4.02 -18.69
CA ALA A 39 -12.51 -4.34 -17.36
C ALA A 39 -13.21 -3.12 -16.74
N LEU A 40 -14.34 -3.35 -16.09
CA LEU A 40 -15.04 -2.38 -15.24
C LEU A 40 -15.34 -3.06 -13.91
N HIS A 41 -15.11 -2.38 -12.79
CA HIS A 41 -15.34 -3.01 -11.48
C HIS A 41 -15.87 -2.03 -10.43
N ARG A 42 -16.77 -2.49 -9.56
CA ARG A 42 -17.45 -1.67 -8.55
C ARG A 42 -16.55 -1.14 -7.43
N ARG A 43 -15.55 -1.92 -7.05
CA ARG A 43 -14.75 -1.70 -5.82
C ARG A 43 -13.25 -1.90 -5.97
N ARG A 44 -12.76 -2.25 -7.18
CA ARG A 44 -11.35 -2.59 -7.38
C ARG A 44 -10.65 -1.35 -7.92
N PRO A 45 -9.51 -0.93 -7.35
CA PRO A 45 -8.83 0.27 -7.81
C PRO A 45 -8.41 0.16 -9.28
N ALA A 46 -8.47 1.29 -10.01
CA ALA A 46 -8.11 1.36 -11.42
C ALA A 46 -6.69 0.86 -11.69
N ALA A 47 -5.73 1.18 -10.80
CA ALA A 47 -4.35 0.67 -10.90
C ALA A 47 -4.22 -0.85 -10.79
N VAL A 48 -5.11 -1.53 -10.04
CA VAL A 48 -5.13 -3.00 -9.96
C VAL A 48 -5.69 -3.58 -11.27
N LEU A 49 -6.78 -3.01 -11.77
CA LEU A 49 -7.36 -3.37 -13.06
C LEU A 49 -6.36 -3.12 -14.21
N GLY A 50 -5.60 -2.03 -14.15
CA GLY A 50 -4.57 -1.69 -15.15
C GLY A 50 -3.41 -2.67 -15.15
N LYS A 51 -2.99 -3.16 -13.96
CA LYS A 51 -1.99 -4.24 -13.86
C LYS A 51 -2.53 -5.55 -14.44
N ALA A 52 -3.76 -5.92 -14.11
CA ALA A 52 -4.42 -7.11 -14.66
C ALA A 52 -4.56 -7.01 -16.19
N ALA A 53 -5.03 -5.88 -16.69
CA ALA A 53 -5.14 -5.60 -18.12
C ALA A 53 -3.78 -5.65 -18.83
N LYS A 54 -2.69 -5.20 -18.18
CA LYS A 54 -1.34 -5.30 -18.73
C LYS A 54 -0.79 -6.74 -18.73
N SER A 55 -1.18 -7.57 -17.77
CA SER A 55 -0.72 -8.97 -17.68
C SER A 55 -1.56 -9.94 -18.51
N GLU A 56 -2.85 -9.66 -18.66
CA GLU A 56 -3.82 -10.56 -19.31
C GLU A 56 -4.20 -10.11 -20.73
N GLY A 57 -4.12 -8.81 -21.02
CA GLY A 57 -4.43 -8.26 -22.34
C GLY A 57 -3.31 -8.49 -23.36
N ALA A 58 -3.67 -8.56 -24.64
CA ALA A 58 -2.74 -8.87 -25.72
C ALA A 58 -1.76 -7.74 -26.08
N GLY A 59 -2.04 -6.50 -25.67
CA GLY A 59 -1.22 -5.32 -25.94
C GLY A 59 -0.15 -5.07 -24.88
N THR A 60 0.88 -4.30 -25.26
CA THR A 60 2.04 -4.00 -24.40
C THR A 60 1.81 -2.86 -23.40
N LYS A 61 0.71 -2.12 -23.55
CA LYS A 61 0.30 -0.99 -22.72
C LYS A 61 -1.16 -1.15 -22.32
N ALA A 62 -1.48 -0.77 -21.09
CA ALA A 62 -2.84 -0.73 -20.58
C ALA A 62 -3.16 0.68 -20.08
N ALA A 63 -4.36 1.14 -20.41
CA ALA A 63 -4.96 2.33 -19.83
C ALA A 63 -5.79 1.96 -18.61
N PHE A 64 -5.92 2.88 -17.67
CA PHE A 64 -6.79 2.72 -16.52
C PHE A 64 -7.19 4.09 -15.95
N GLY A 65 -8.30 4.11 -15.23
CA GLY A 65 -8.83 5.29 -14.57
C GLY A 65 -10.28 5.10 -14.18
N SER A 66 -11.10 6.13 -14.32
CA SER A 66 -12.53 6.11 -13.99
C SER A 66 -13.40 6.19 -15.26
N CYS A 67 -14.52 5.48 -15.27
CA CYS A 67 -15.48 5.43 -16.35
C CYS A 67 -16.86 5.86 -15.86
N THR A 68 -17.47 6.79 -16.58
CA THR A 68 -18.83 7.29 -16.37
C THR A 68 -19.59 7.28 -17.69
N VAL A 69 -20.89 7.00 -17.67
CA VAL A 69 -21.71 7.04 -18.89
C VAL A 69 -22.80 8.09 -18.71
N GLU A 70 -22.75 9.12 -19.56
CA GLU A 70 -23.73 10.20 -19.60
C GLU A 70 -24.49 10.14 -20.93
N GLY A 71 -25.78 9.80 -20.88
CA GLY A 71 -26.61 9.63 -22.08
C GLY A 71 -26.02 8.58 -23.04
N ARG A 72 -25.60 9.03 -24.23
CA ARG A 72 -24.99 8.19 -25.28
C ARG A 72 -23.46 8.25 -25.29
N VAL A 73 -22.82 8.90 -24.32
CA VAL A 73 -21.36 9.09 -24.26
C VAL A 73 -20.78 8.37 -23.05
N MET A 74 -19.85 7.45 -23.31
CA MET A 74 -18.96 6.87 -22.31
C MET A 74 -17.73 7.76 -22.15
N ARG A 75 -17.61 8.40 -20.99
CA ARG A 75 -16.46 9.22 -20.59
C ARG A 75 -15.50 8.39 -19.77
N LEU A 76 -14.24 8.36 -20.18
CA LEU A 76 -13.16 7.69 -19.48
C LEU A 76 -12.10 8.70 -19.08
N THR A 77 -12.02 8.99 -17.77
CA THR A 77 -10.97 9.82 -17.17
C THR A 77 -9.76 8.94 -16.91
N CYS A 78 -8.67 9.17 -17.64
CA CYS A 78 -7.49 8.34 -17.62
C CYS A 78 -6.42 8.87 -16.66
N GLU A 79 -6.02 8.02 -15.71
CA GLU A 79 -4.75 8.20 -14.99
C GLU A 79 -3.57 7.79 -15.88
N VAL A 80 -3.77 6.75 -16.69
CA VAL A 80 -2.84 6.33 -17.74
C VAL A 80 -3.65 6.07 -19.00
N ALA A 81 -3.34 6.77 -20.08
CA ALA A 81 -3.99 6.63 -21.38
C ALA A 81 -3.13 5.82 -22.37
N VAL A 82 -3.76 5.23 -23.39
CA VAL A 82 -3.09 4.56 -24.51
C VAL A 82 -3.51 5.19 -25.85
N PRO A 83 -2.66 5.18 -26.88
CA PRO A 83 -2.98 5.83 -28.16
C PRO A 83 -4.16 5.14 -28.90
N SER A 84 -4.98 5.95 -29.57
CA SER A 84 -6.13 5.50 -30.35
C SER A 84 -7.19 4.76 -29.51
N MET A 85 -7.32 5.12 -28.23
CA MET A 85 -8.17 4.38 -27.30
C MET A 85 -9.65 4.59 -27.60
N ALA A 86 -10.06 5.82 -27.93
CA ALA A 86 -11.46 6.14 -28.20
C ALA A 86 -12.02 5.25 -29.32
N LYS A 87 -11.29 5.20 -30.44
CA LYS A 87 -11.68 4.43 -31.63
C LYS A 87 -11.68 2.92 -31.41
N LYS A 88 -10.68 2.40 -30.68
CA LYS A 88 -10.57 0.96 -30.40
C LYS A 88 -11.62 0.49 -29.38
N LEU A 89 -11.88 1.30 -28.35
CA LEU A 89 -12.90 1.00 -27.36
C LEU A 89 -14.30 1.10 -27.96
N LYS A 90 -14.58 2.10 -28.81
CA LYS A 90 -15.86 2.19 -29.54
C LYS A 90 -16.13 0.96 -30.39
N LYS A 91 -15.11 0.45 -31.09
CA LYS A 91 -15.19 -0.81 -31.87
C LYS A 91 -15.46 -2.02 -30.98
N PHE A 92 -14.75 -2.15 -29.85
CA PHE A 92 -14.99 -3.20 -28.86
C PHE A 92 -16.42 -3.19 -28.32
N LEU A 93 -16.93 -2.02 -27.95
CA LEU A 93 -18.31 -1.86 -27.45
C LEU A 93 -19.32 -2.26 -28.53
N LYS A 94 -19.09 -1.85 -29.78
CA LYS A 94 -19.94 -2.23 -30.91
C LYS A 94 -19.95 -3.74 -31.18
N ALA A 95 -18.79 -4.41 -31.10
CA ALA A 95 -18.68 -5.86 -31.21
C ALA A 95 -19.47 -6.58 -30.09
N ASN A 96 -19.54 -5.97 -28.90
CA ASN A 96 -20.33 -6.43 -27.76
C ASN A 96 -21.80 -5.97 -27.77
N LYS A 97 -22.29 -5.41 -28.90
CA LYS A 97 -23.65 -4.87 -29.07
C LYS A 97 -23.99 -3.75 -28.07
N ILE A 98 -23.05 -2.84 -27.84
CA ILE A 98 -23.20 -1.63 -27.02
C ILE A 98 -22.91 -0.42 -27.90
N ALA A 99 -23.94 0.36 -28.21
CA ALA A 99 -23.81 1.57 -29.04
C ALA A 99 -23.61 2.81 -28.16
N LEU A 100 -22.35 3.17 -27.89
CA LEU A 100 -21.98 4.40 -27.17
C LEU A 100 -20.87 5.14 -27.92
N ASN A 101 -20.90 6.47 -27.84
CA ASN A 101 -19.78 7.32 -28.19
C ASN A 101 -18.73 7.27 -27.08
N VAL A 102 -17.46 7.43 -27.42
CA VAL A 102 -16.36 7.33 -26.45
C VAL A 102 -15.59 8.65 -26.39
N GLU A 103 -15.45 9.18 -25.19
CA GLU A 103 -14.70 10.39 -24.87
C GLU A 103 -13.64 10.06 -23.82
N ILE A 104 -12.38 10.33 -24.15
CA ILE A 104 -11.23 10.09 -23.29
C ILE A 104 -10.78 11.42 -22.72
N LEU A 105 -10.76 11.50 -21.40
CA LEU A 105 -10.33 12.67 -20.63
C LEU A 105 -8.98 12.36 -19.98
N ASP A 106 -8.14 13.37 -19.80
CA ASP A 106 -6.96 13.28 -18.95
C ASP A 106 -7.33 13.29 -17.46
N SER A 107 -6.33 13.16 -16.59
CA SER A 107 -6.50 13.24 -15.14
C SER A 107 -7.10 14.55 -14.65
N ASP A 108 -7.05 15.60 -15.47
CA ASP A 108 -7.51 16.96 -15.17
C ASP A 108 -8.91 17.24 -15.77
N GLY A 109 -9.50 16.26 -16.47
CA GLY A 109 -10.81 16.38 -17.08
C GLY A 109 -10.84 17.07 -18.45
N ASN A 110 -9.69 17.28 -19.09
CA ASN A 110 -9.63 17.78 -20.47
C ASN A 110 -9.74 16.62 -21.47
N VAL A 111 -10.43 16.84 -22.58
CA VAL A 111 -10.63 15.82 -23.61
C VAL A 111 -9.32 15.60 -24.39
N ILE A 112 -8.74 14.41 -24.25
CA ILE A 112 -7.54 13.98 -25.00
C ILE A 112 -7.93 13.43 -26.37
N GLU A 113 -8.96 12.58 -26.42
CA GLU A 113 -9.36 11.85 -27.63
C GLU A 113 -10.87 11.61 -27.61
N SER A 114 -11.58 11.97 -28.68
CA SER A 114 -13.03 11.78 -28.78
C SER A 114 -13.40 11.11 -30.10
N ASP A 115 -14.25 10.09 -30.04
CA ASP A 115 -14.80 9.41 -31.22
C ASP A 115 -16.34 9.44 -31.19
N VAL A 116 -16.89 10.63 -31.44
CA VAL A 116 -18.33 10.93 -31.39
C VAL A 116 -18.91 10.87 -32.80
N GLU A 117 -19.83 9.94 -33.06
CA GLU A 117 -20.61 9.85 -34.32
C GLU A 117 -22.11 9.75 -33.99
N ASP A 118 -22.96 10.05 -34.97
CA ASP A 118 -24.41 9.91 -34.86
C ASP A 118 -24.80 8.41 -34.95
N LEU A 119 -25.28 7.83 -33.84
CA LEU A 119 -25.53 6.40 -33.67
C LEU A 119 -27.04 6.11 -33.59
N PRO A 120 -27.54 5.00 -34.19
CA PRO A 120 -28.95 4.59 -34.10
C PRO A 120 -29.33 4.12 -32.69
N ASP A 121 -30.61 4.30 -32.32
CA ASP A 121 -31.17 3.98 -30.99
C ASP A 121 -31.10 2.48 -30.63
N ASP A 122 -30.61 2.18 -29.41
CA ASP A 122 -30.59 0.83 -28.82
C ASP A 122 -31.62 0.73 -27.67
N PRO A 123 -32.86 0.27 -27.93
CA PRO A 123 -33.96 0.30 -26.95
C PRO A 123 -33.68 -0.48 -25.66
N ASP A 124 -32.84 -1.52 -25.68
CA ASP A 124 -32.51 -2.33 -24.49
C ASP A 124 -31.64 -1.59 -23.45
N LEU A 125 -31.00 -0.48 -23.86
CA LEU A 125 -30.17 0.37 -23.01
C LEU A 125 -30.93 1.57 -22.43
N PHE A 126 -32.11 1.91 -22.97
CA PHE A 126 -32.86 3.14 -22.65
C PHE A 126 -34.28 2.92 -22.10
N ASP A 127 -34.81 1.69 -22.05
CA ASP A 127 -36.03 1.42 -21.27
C ASP A 127 -35.73 1.47 -19.76
N ASP A 128 -36.04 2.63 -19.19
CA ASP A 128 -36.12 2.90 -17.75
C ASP A 128 -37.55 2.55 -17.27
N GLU A 129 -37.90 1.27 -17.20
CA GLU A 129 -39.07 0.81 -16.43
C GLU A 129 -38.88 -0.64 -15.98
N GLU A 130 -39.00 -0.84 -14.66
CA GLU A 130 -39.07 -2.09 -13.89
C GLU A 130 -37.80 -2.68 -13.23
N ASP A 131 -37.96 -2.86 -11.90
CA ASP A 131 -37.20 -3.63 -10.91
C ASP A 131 -35.78 -3.24 -10.48
N PHE A 132 -35.72 -2.30 -9.54
CA PHE A 132 -34.93 -2.47 -8.32
C PHE A 132 -35.73 -1.93 -7.12
N ALA A 133 -36.79 -2.63 -6.72
CA ALA A 133 -37.38 -2.46 -5.41
C ALA A 133 -36.56 -3.26 -4.37
N ASP A 134 -36.39 -2.64 -3.20
CA ASP A 134 -35.83 -3.21 -1.98
C ASP A 134 -36.29 -4.64 -1.70
N GLU A 135 -35.38 -5.53 -1.29
CA GLU A 135 -35.79 -6.63 -0.41
C GLU A 135 -34.63 -7.20 0.42
N ALA A 136 -34.84 -7.18 1.73
CA ALA A 136 -34.44 -8.22 2.66
C ALA A 136 -35.74 -8.67 3.39
N PRO A 137 -35.73 -9.77 4.16
CA PRO A 137 -35.67 -11.18 3.76
C PRO A 137 -36.96 -11.94 4.18
N GLN A 138 -37.43 -12.96 3.43
CA GLN A 138 -38.39 -13.93 3.97
C GLN A 138 -38.47 -15.30 3.24
N ASP A 139 -38.96 -16.26 4.02
CA ASP A 139 -38.99 -17.73 3.93
C ASP A 139 -39.78 -18.39 2.76
N GLN A 140 -39.29 -19.59 2.42
CA GLN A 140 -39.99 -20.83 2.00
C GLN A 140 -41.06 -20.89 0.88
N ALA A 141 -40.82 -21.88 0.01
CA ALA A 141 -41.74 -22.95 -0.45
C ALA A 141 -42.04 -23.01 -1.96
N ASP A 142 -41.54 -24.11 -2.55
CA ASP A 142 -42.14 -25.00 -3.55
C ASP A 142 -42.85 -24.41 -4.78
N ALA A 143 -42.37 -24.76 -5.98
CA ALA A 143 -42.79 -26.00 -6.65
C ALA A 143 -42.21 -26.13 -8.05
N ALA A 144 -41.80 -27.36 -8.35
CA ALA A 144 -41.20 -27.83 -9.59
C ALA A 144 -42.15 -27.86 -10.80
N LYS A 145 -41.54 -27.80 -12.00
CA LYS A 145 -41.67 -28.77 -13.11
C LYS A 145 -40.93 -28.24 -14.36
N GLU A 146 -40.31 -29.01 -15.24
CA GLU A 146 -39.77 -30.37 -15.27
C GLU A 146 -39.07 -30.51 -16.64
N LYS A 147 -37.83 -31.03 -16.60
CA LYS A 147 -37.04 -31.80 -17.57
C LYS A 147 -37.20 -31.60 -19.09
N ALA A 148 -36.04 -31.48 -19.73
CA ALA A 148 -35.61 -32.48 -20.71
C ALA A 148 -34.10 -32.74 -20.59
N GLU A 149 -33.74 -33.96 -20.21
CA GLU A 149 -32.40 -34.55 -20.20
C GLU A 149 -31.91 -34.83 -21.62
N VAL A 150 -30.61 -34.60 -21.86
CA VAL A 150 -29.79 -35.48 -22.71
C VAL A 150 -28.54 -35.83 -21.92
N ASP A 151 -28.50 -37.09 -21.49
CA ASP A 151 -27.36 -37.81 -20.91
C ASP A 151 -26.35 -38.14 -22.01
N SER A 152 -25.07 -37.80 -21.80
CA SER A 152 -24.00 -38.80 -21.64
C SER A 152 -22.57 -38.22 -21.82
N ALA A 153 -21.68 -38.75 -20.98
CA ALA A 153 -20.22 -38.79 -21.06
C ALA A 153 -19.40 -37.61 -20.50
N GLN A 154 -19.13 -37.68 -19.18
CA GLN A 154 -17.82 -37.30 -18.63
C GLN A 154 -16.73 -38.19 -19.23
N PRO A 155 -15.57 -37.60 -19.61
CA PRO A 155 -14.37 -37.76 -18.79
C PRO A 155 -13.43 -36.55 -18.88
N GLU A 156 -13.52 -35.55 -17.99
CA GLU A 156 -12.59 -34.38 -18.04
C GLU A 156 -12.13 -33.90 -16.64
N ILE A 157 -12.33 -34.68 -15.58
CA ILE A 157 -11.88 -34.33 -14.21
C ILE A 157 -10.62 -35.12 -13.79
N SER A 158 -10.15 -36.10 -14.57
CA SER A 158 -8.95 -36.89 -14.25
C SER A 158 -7.63 -36.17 -14.50
N ASP A 159 -7.57 -35.27 -15.47
CA ASP A 159 -6.28 -34.85 -16.05
C ASP A 159 -5.63 -33.68 -15.29
N ALA A 160 -6.44 -32.75 -14.76
CA ALA A 160 -5.93 -31.66 -13.93
C ALA A 160 -5.38 -32.17 -12.59
N ALA A 161 -6.09 -33.11 -11.94
CA ALA A 161 -5.64 -33.72 -10.69
C ALA A 161 -4.38 -34.56 -10.87
N ALA A 162 -4.29 -35.33 -11.97
CA ALA A 162 -3.10 -36.08 -12.33
C ALA A 162 -1.89 -35.18 -12.61
N LEU A 163 -2.08 -34.04 -13.29
CA LEU A 163 -1.02 -33.07 -13.54
C LEU A 163 -0.52 -32.39 -12.26
N VAL A 164 -1.41 -32.05 -11.34
CA VAL A 164 -1.02 -31.49 -10.03
C VAL A 164 -0.20 -32.51 -9.22
N ALA A 165 -0.55 -33.79 -9.28
CA ALA A 165 0.22 -34.85 -8.64
C ALA A 165 1.63 -34.99 -9.25
N ARG A 166 1.74 -34.93 -10.59
CA ARG A 166 3.03 -34.94 -11.31
C ARG A 166 3.90 -33.73 -10.97
N VAL A 167 3.31 -32.54 -10.88
CA VAL A 167 4.01 -31.31 -10.46
C VAL A 167 4.61 -31.47 -9.05
N LYS A 168 3.83 -31.99 -8.09
CA LYS A 168 4.31 -32.22 -6.71
C LYS A 168 5.44 -33.26 -6.67
N ALA A 169 5.35 -34.33 -7.47
CA ALA A 169 6.39 -35.36 -7.53
C ALA A 169 7.72 -34.86 -8.16
N ALA A 170 7.66 -33.87 -9.06
CA ALA A 170 8.85 -33.32 -9.72
C ALA A 170 9.61 -32.27 -8.88
N GLN A 171 8.95 -31.54 -7.98
CA GLN A 171 9.56 -30.50 -7.14
C GLN A 171 10.84 -30.94 -6.39
N PRO A 172 10.88 -32.06 -5.65
CA PRO A 172 12.09 -32.47 -4.94
C PRO A 172 13.23 -32.88 -5.88
N ARG A 173 12.91 -33.42 -7.07
CA ARG A 173 13.90 -33.83 -8.07
C ARG A 173 14.52 -32.63 -8.78
N ILE A 174 13.76 -31.55 -8.96
CA ILE A 174 14.25 -30.28 -9.49
C ILE A 174 15.16 -29.59 -8.46
N ALA A 175 14.81 -29.65 -7.18
CA ALA A 175 15.65 -29.09 -6.10
C ALA A 175 17.01 -29.82 -5.96
N ALA A 176 17.07 -31.10 -6.33
CA ALA A 176 18.30 -31.89 -6.35
C ALA A 176 19.13 -31.74 -7.64
N ALA A 177 18.65 -31.00 -8.65
CA ALA A 177 19.36 -30.80 -9.91
C ALA A 177 20.45 -29.71 -9.80
N PRO A 178 21.51 -29.75 -10.64
CA PRO A 178 22.52 -28.68 -10.68
C PRO A 178 21.89 -27.31 -10.95
N LYS A 179 22.34 -26.26 -10.24
CA LYS A 179 21.76 -24.90 -10.24
C LYS A 179 21.32 -24.37 -11.64
N PRO A 180 22.13 -24.47 -12.71
CA PRO A 180 21.74 -23.94 -14.03
C PRO A 180 20.57 -24.70 -14.68
N VAL A 181 20.35 -25.96 -14.31
CA VAL A 181 19.27 -26.82 -14.79
C VAL A 181 18.05 -26.71 -13.88
N ALA A 182 18.27 -26.59 -12.56
CA ALA A 182 17.22 -26.38 -11.57
C ALA A 182 16.43 -25.09 -11.82
N ASP A 183 17.10 -23.99 -12.19
CA ASP A 183 16.44 -22.71 -12.49
C ASP A 183 15.50 -22.80 -13.71
N LYS A 184 15.97 -23.47 -14.77
CA LYS A 184 15.18 -23.70 -16.00
C LYS A 184 14.00 -24.65 -15.76
N LEU A 185 14.21 -25.72 -15.00
CA LEU A 185 13.14 -26.65 -14.65
C LEU A 185 12.11 -26.01 -13.70
N THR A 186 12.54 -25.15 -12.79
CA THR A 186 11.64 -24.37 -11.91
C THR A 186 10.79 -23.39 -12.72
N GLN A 187 11.37 -22.75 -13.75
CA GLN A 187 10.62 -21.86 -14.64
C GLN A 187 9.60 -22.63 -15.50
N ALA A 188 9.98 -23.81 -16.02
CA ALA A 188 9.06 -24.68 -16.75
C ALA A 188 7.93 -25.21 -15.84
N LEU A 189 8.23 -25.55 -14.58
CA LEU A 189 7.22 -25.99 -13.61
C LEU A 189 6.24 -24.86 -13.27
N LYS A 190 6.70 -23.61 -13.15
CA LYS A 190 5.83 -22.43 -12.98
C LYS A 190 4.89 -22.25 -14.19
N LYS A 191 5.38 -22.52 -15.41
CA LYS A 191 4.54 -22.50 -16.61
C LYS A 191 3.47 -23.60 -16.57
N VAL A 192 3.81 -24.84 -16.20
CA VAL A 192 2.83 -25.93 -16.02
C VAL A 192 1.76 -25.56 -14.99
N VAL A 193 2.14 -24.97 -13.86
CA VAL A 193 1.18 -24.51 -12.84
C VAL A 193 0.29 -23.38 -13.37
N GLY A 194 0.82 -22.49 -14.20
CA GLY A 194 0.04 -21.47 -14.90
C GLY A 194 -0.94 -22.08 -15.90
N ASP A 195 -0.51 -23.03 -16.71
CA ASP A 195 -1.33 -23.72 -17.71
C ASP A 195 -2.45 -24.56 -17.05
N ILE A 196 -2.19 -25.24 -15.92
CA ILE A 196 -3.21 -25.94 -15.12
C ILE A 196 -4.26 -24.96 -14.60
N LYS A 197 -3.83 -23.79 -14.08
CA LYS A 197 -4.75 -22.75 -13.57
C LYS A 197 -5.56 -22.08 -14.68
N GLY A 198 -5.00 -22.01 -15.89
CA GLY A 198 -5.67 -21.52 -17.10
C GLY A 198 -6.54 -22.56 -17.81
N GLN A 199 -6.74 -23.76 -17.25
CA GLN A 199 -7.41 -24.90 -17.88
C GLN A 199 -6.81 -25.33 -19.23
N ASN A 200 -5.57 -24.96 -19.53
CA ASN A 200 -4.82 -25.44 -20.68
C ASN A 200 -4.15 -26.78 -20.36
N LEU A 201 -4.95 -27.83 -20.19
CA LEU A 201 -4.49 -29.15 -19.73
C LEU A 201 -3.57 -29.83 -20.76
N ALA A 202 -3.80 -29.65 -22.06
CA ALA A 202 -2.94 -30.16 -23.12
C ALA A 202 -1.55 -29.49 -23.13
N GLY A 203 -1.50 -28.15 -22.95
CA GLY A 203 -0.24 -27.41 -22.85
C GLY A 203 0.55 -27.72 -21.57
N ALA A 204 -0.17 -27.88 -20.46
CA ALA A 204 0.40 -28.31 -19.19
C ALA A 204 0.98 -29.73 -19.28
N ALA A 205 0.25 -30.68 -19.87
CA ALA A 205 0.72 -32.06 -20.07
C ALA A 205 1.96 -32.12 -20.95
N GLY A 206 1.97 -31.43 -22.09
CA GLY A 206 3.14 -31.40 -22.98
C GLY A 206 4.37 -30.76 -22.33
N THR A 207 4.20 -29.71 -21.52
CA THR A 207 5.31 -29.09 -20.79
C THR A 207 5.78 -29.98 -19.63
N MET A 208 4.87 -30.72 -18.97
CA MET A 208 5.20 -31.66 -17.91
C MET A 208 5.96 -32.88 -18.44
N ASP A 209 5.60 -33.39 -19.62
CA ASP A 209 6.34 -34.48 -20.29
C ASP A 209 7.78 -34.07 -20.63
N GLN A 210 8.00 -32.81 -21.02
CA GLN A 210 9.34 -32.27 -21.23
C GLN A 210 10.15 -32.19 -19.93
N ILE A 211 9.52 -31.77 -18.83
CA ILE A 211 10.16 -31.75 -17.51
C ILE A 211 10.56 -33.16 -17.07
N ASP A 212 9.66 -34.14 -17.20
CA ASP A 212 9.93 -35.52 -16.83
C ASP A 212 11.02 -36.16 -17.72
N ALA A 213 11.04 -35.85 -19.02
CA ALA A 213 12.08 -36.30 -19.93
C ALA A 213 13.46 -35.72 -19.61
N VAL A 214 13.54 -34.46 -19.14
CA VAL A 214 14.80 -33.85 -18.69
C VAL A 214 15.24 -34.44 -17.35
N LEU A 215 14.30 -34.64 -16.41
CA LEU A 215 14.57 -35.28 -15.12
C LEU A 215 15.01 -36.75 -15.25
N ALA A 216 14.55 -37.46 -16.28
CA ALA A 216 14.98 -38.82 -16.60
C ALA A 216 16.40 -38.91 -17.22
N LYS A 217 16.87 -37.82 -17.83
CA LYS A 217 18.21 -37.72 -18.45
C LYS A 217 19.29 -37.20 -17.48
N LEU A 218 18.91 -36.76 -16.29
CA LEU A 218 19.87 -36.41 -15.24
C LEU A 218 20.51 -37.70 -14.70
N PRO A 219 21.85 -37.76 -14.59
CA PRO A 219 22.52 -38.96 -14.09
C PRO A 219 22.08 -39.21 -12.65
N ALA A 220 21.41 -40.34 -12.40
CA ALA A 220 21.27 -40.88 -11.06
C ALA A 220 22.69 -41.14 -10.53
N GLN A 221 23.06 -40.43 -9.47
CA GLN A 221 24.36 -40.64 -8.83
C GLN A 221 24.47 -42.10 -8.37
N PRO A 222 25.54 -42.82 -8.73
CA PRO A 222 25.66 -44.24 -8.44
C PRO A 222 25.78 -44.47 -6.93
N ALA A 223 25.01 -45.43 -6.44
CA ALA A 223 25.13 -45.97 -5.08
C ALA A 223 26.53 -46.56 -4.87
N PRO A 224 27.24 -46.21 -3.79
CA PRO A 224 28.37 -47.01 -3.34
C PRO A 224 27.84 -48.17 -2.47
N ALA A 225 28.10 -49.39 -2.93
CA ALA A 225 27.94 -50.60 -2.14
C ALA A 225 29.03 -50.68 -1.04
N GLU A 226 28.55 -50.88 0.19
CA GLU A 226 29.06 -51.52 1.44
C GLU A 226 30.54 -51.90 1.65
N PRO A 227 30.99 -52.19 2.91
CA PRO A 227 30.43 -51.90 4.24
C PRO A 227 31.46 -51.20 5.17
N ILE A 228 31.04 -50.71 6.35
CA ILE A 228 31.73 -50.79 7.66
C ILE A 228 31.05 -49.83 8.67
N LYS A 229 30.34 -50.45 9.62
CA LYS A 229 30.05 -50.06 11.02
C LYS A 229 29.32 -48.74 11.30
N GLU A 230 27.99 -48.85 11.30
CA GLU A 230 27.15 -48.66 12.51
C GLU A 230 27.54 -47.49 13.42
N ARG A 231 27.04 -46.29 13.09
CA ARG A 231 26.57 -45.30 14.08
C ARG A 231 25.30 -44.63 13.55
N GLU A 232 24.32 -44.60 14.43
CA GLU A 232 22.92 -44.26 14.22
C GLU A 232 22.73 -42.88 13.54
N ARG A 233 21.93 -42.84 12.47
CA ARG A 233 21.48 -41.60 11.82
C ARG A 233 20.06 -41.31 12.31
N GLY A 234 19.97 -40.47 13.34
CA GLY A 234 18.74 -39.85 13.81
C GLY A 234 18.32 -38.67 12.92
N ASP A 235 17.05 -38.31 13.05
CA ASP A 235 16.29 -37.28 12.32
C ASP A 235 17.05 -35.97 12.03
N ASP A 236 16.81 -35.40 10.84
CA ASP A 236 17.23 -34.06 10.40
C ASP A 236 16.50 -32.93 11.18
N THR A 237 16.56 -32.98 12.51
CA THR A 237 16.10 -31.91 13.39
C THR A 237 17.34 -31.12 13.84
N PRO A 238 17.41 -29.79 13.65
CA PRO A 238 18.57 -29.02 14.08
C PRO A 238 18.73 -29.13 15.60
N SER A 239 19.79 -29.83 16.04
CA SER A 239 20.05 -30.02 17.47
C SER A 239 20.51 -28.72 18.13
N ALA A 240 20.17 -28.53 19.41
CA ALA A 240 20.62 -27.39 20.20
C ALA A 240 22.16 -27.27 20.24
N ALA A 241 22.87 -28.40 20.18
CA ALA A 241 24.34 -28.43 20.14
C ALA A 241 24.90 -27.90 18.81
N ALA A 242 24.29 -28.26 17.68
CA ALA A 242 24.67 -27.75 16.36
C ALA A 242 24.44 -26.23 16.26
N LEU A 243 23.25 -25.76 16.69
CA LEU A 243 22.94 -24.34 16.68
C LEU A 243 23.83 -23.54 17.64
N ALA A 244 24.18 -24.08 18.80
CA ALA A 244 25.13 -23.44 19.71
C ALA A 244 26.54 -23.34 19.10
N ALA A 245 26.96 -24.31 18.28
CA ALA A 245 28.22 -24.24 17.55
C ALA A 245 28.18 -23.15 16.46
N ASP A 246 27.08 -23.06 15.71
CA ASP A 246 26.90 -22.04 14.68
C ASP A 246 26.86 -20.62 15.25
N ILE A 247 26.19 -20.42 16.40
CA ILE A 247 26.15 -19.12 17.09
C ILE A 247 27.54 -18.70 17.58
N ARG A 248 28.37 -19.64 18.05
CA ARG A 248 29.77 -19.35 18.41
C ARG A 248 30.59 -18.97 17.18
N ALA A 249 30.40 -19.65 16.05
CA ALA A 249 31.07 -19.29 14.80
C ALA A 249 30.65 -17.88 14.33
N LEU A 250 29.36 -17.54 14.41
CA LEU A 250 28.88 -16.18 14.12
C LEU A 250 29.52 -15.12 15.03
N ALA A 251 29.68 -15.42 16.33
CA ALA A 251 30.34 -14.52 17.27
C ALA A 251 31.82 -14.30 16.91
N GLN A 252 32.52 -15.32 16.44
CA GLN A 252 33.91 -15.22 15.96
C GLN A 252 34.02 -14.40 14.67
N ASP A 253 33.09 -14.58 13.73
CA ASP A 253 33.10 -13.81 12.48
C ASP A 253 32.74 -12.34 12.70
N ALA A 254 31.82 -12.06 13.64
CA ALA A 254 31.51 -10.70 14.06
C ALA A 254 32.71 -9.96 14.68
N GLN A 255 33.65 -10.67 15.31
CA GLN A 255 34.87 -10.05 15.84
C GLN A 255 35.81 -9.54 14.74
N LYS A 256 35.72 -10.09 13.52
CA LYS A 256 36.52 -9.67 12.37
C LYS A 256 35.99 -8.40 11.70
N LEU A 257 34.80 -7.93 12.10
CA LEU A 257 34.21 -6.70 11.57
C LEU A 257 34.75 -5.46 12.31
N PRO A 258 34.85 -4.30 11.62
CA PRO A 258 35.11 -3.00 12.25
C PRO A 258 34.12 -2.67 13.37
N ASP A 259 34.58 -1.96 14.40
CA ASP A 259 33.82 -1.58 15.60
C ASP A 259 32.38 -1.09 15.34
N PRO A 260 32.11 -0.16 14.40
CA PRO A 260 30.75 0.31 14.13
C PRO A 260 29.83 -0.75 13.50
N LEU A 261 30.39 -1.73 12.79
CA LEU A 261 29.64 -2.83 12.18
C LEU A 261 29.44 -3.98 13.17
N ARG A 262 30.46 -4.28 13.98
CA ARG A 262 30.40 -5.28 15.05
C ARG A 262 29.27 -4.97 16.05
N ALA A 263 29.09 -3.71 16.43
CA ALA A 263 28.02 -3.29 17.34
C ALA A 263 26.61 -3.67 16.83
N LYS A 264 26.40 -3.73 15.51
CA LYS A 264 25.11 -4.05 14.90
C LYS A 264 24.74 -5.53 14.94
N VAL A 265 25.72 -6.44 15.07
CA VAL A 265 25.50 -7.90 15.02
C VAL A 265 25.59 -8.59 16.38
N VAL A 266 26.17 -7.95 17.40
CA VAL A 266 26.32 -8.53 18.75
C VAL A 266 24.96 -8.83 19.40
N LYS A 267 24.00 -7.89 19.37
CA LYS A 267 22.66 -8.09 19.96
C LYS A 267 21.89 -9.23 19.27
N PRO A 268 21.82 -9.30 17.92
CA PRO A 268 21.23 -10.45 17.22
C PRO A 268 21.85 -11.80 17.62
N ILE A 269 23.18 -11.90 17.71
CA ILE A 269 23.86 -13.15 18.10
C ILE A 269 23.48 -13.56 19.54
N GLN A 270 23.38 -12.61 20.47
CA GLN A 270 22.94 -12.87 21.83
C GLN A 270 21.48 -13.36 21.90
N GLN A 271 20.60 -12.79 21.07
CA GLN A 271 19.20 -13.23 20.95
C GLN A 271 19.08 -14.67 20.41
N LEU A 272 19.93 -15.07 19.45
CA LEU A 272 19.98 -16.47 19.00
C LEU A 272 20.37 -17.42 20.13
N GLY A 273 21.32 -17.01 20.97
CA GLY A 273 21.71 -17.78 22.17
C GLY A 273 20.56 -17.93 23.17
N ALA A 274 19.70 -16.91 23.30
CA ALA A 274 18.49 -16.99 24.13
C ALA A 274 17.45 -17.95 23.53
N LEU A 275 17.22 -17.92 22.21
CA LEU A 275 16.30 -18.82 21.53
C LEU A 275 16.70 -20.29 21.65
N VAL A 276 17.99 -20.61 21.54
CA VAL A 276 18.48 -21.99 21.77
C VAL A 276 18.28 -22.42 23.22
N LYS A 277 18.49 -21.54 24.19
CA LYS A 277 18.22 -21.82 25.62
C LYS A 277 16.73 -22.00 25.91
N ALA A 278 15.87 -21.31 25.17
CA ALA A 278 14.42 -21.40 25.26
C ALA A 278 13.84 -22.63 24.53
N GLY A 279 14.66 -23.40 23.81
CA GLY A 279 14.20 -24.56 23.03
C GLY A 279 13.55 -24.20 21.69
N GLU A 280 13.57 -22.94 21.27
CA GLU A 280 13.06 -22.48 19.96
C GLU A 280 14.05 -22.78 18.82
N LEU A 281 14.35 -24.06 18.59
CA LEU A 281 15.43 -24.49 17.69
C LEU A 281 15.18 -24.11 16.22
N ALA A 282 13.94 -24.18 15.74
CA ALA A 282 13.59 -23.78 14.38
C ALA A 282 13.79 -22.27 14.14
N ARG A 283 13.40 -21.44 15.11
CA ARG A 283 13.57 -19.98 15.04
C ARG A 283 15.03 -19.58 15.17
N ALA A 284 15.77 -20.25 16.05
CA ALA A 284 17.21 -20.09 16.17
C ALA A 284 17.93 -20.47 14.86
N ALA A 285 17.54 -21.56 14.20
CA ALA A 285 18.12 -21.97 12.91
C ALA A 285 17.89 -20.93 11.81
N GLN A 286 16.68 -20.40 11.67
CA GLN A 286 16.39 -19.33 10.72
C GLN A 286 17.16 -18.04 11.05
N GLY A 287 17.28 -17.72 12.33
CA GLY A 287 18.01 -16.55 12.79
C GLY A 287 19.52 -16.65 12.53
N VAL A 288 20.12 -17.83 12.67
CA VAL A 288 21.54 -18.10 12.33
C VAL A 288 21.81 -17.78 10.86
N VAL A 289 20.93 -18.19 9.94
CA VAL A 289 21.07 -17.90 8.50
C VAL A 289 21.03 -16.40 8.23
N LYS A 290 20.09 -15.67 8.84
CA LYS A 290 19.94 -14.22 8.64
C LYS A 290 21.14 -13.44 9.19
N VAL A 291 21.63 -13.80 10.37
CA VAL A 291 22.80 -13.14 10.97
C VAL A 291 24.07 -13.45 10.18
N ARG A 292 24.22 -14.67 9.66
CA ARG A 292 25.33 -15.02 8.73
C ARG A 292 25.34 -14.12 7.50
N GLN A 293 24.20 -14.01 6.82
CA GLN A 293 24.05 -13.14 5.64
C GLN A 293 24.36 -11.67 5.94
N ALA A 294 23.96 -11.17 7.12
CA ALA A 294 24.27 -9.81 7.54
C ALA A 294 25.77 -9.61 7.77
N ILE A 295 26.45 -10.56 8.42
CA ILE A 295 27.91 -10.51 8.62
C ILE A 295 28.64 -10.55 7.29
N ASP A 296 28.24 -11.42 6.36
CA ASP A 296 28.87 -11.54 5.04
C ASP A 296 28.68 -10.26 4.20
N ALA A 297 27.48 -9.66 4.22
CA ALA A 297 27.20 -8.40 3.54
C ALA A 297 27.99 -7.22 4.14
N MET A 298 28.11 -7.17 5.47
CA MET A 298 28.91 -6.14 6.17
C MET A 298 30.41 -6.31 5.91
N GLY A 299 30.89 -7.56 5.82
CA GLY A 299 32.27 -7.87 5.44
C GLY A 299 32.59 -7.42 4.00
N ALA A 300 31.67 -7.66 3.06
CA ALA A 300 31.81 -7.18 1.68
C ALA A 300 31.81 -5.64 1.59
N GLN A 301 31.01 -4.97 2.43
CA GLN A 301 30.97 -3.51 2.49
C GLN A 301 32.25 -2.90 3.09
N ALA A 302 32.84 -3.56 4.10
CA ALA A 302 34.12 -3.15 4.68
C ALA A 302 35.30 -3.33 3.71
N ALA A 303 35.23 -4.31 2.81
CA ALA A 303 36.25 -4.56 1.77
C ALA A 303 36.17 -3.58 0.57
N ALA A 304 35.06 -2.85 0.42
CA ALA A 304 34.80 -1.96 -0.72
C ALA A 304 35.01 -0.46 -0.43
N ALA A 305 35.40 -0.09 0.80
CA ALA A 305 35.63 1.30 1.16
C ALA A 305 37.07 1.76 0.80
N PRO A 306 37.25 2.84 0.01
CA PRO A 306 38.57 3.42 -0.23
C PRO A 306 39.12 4.10 1.05
N PRO A 307 40.45 4.19 1.21
CA PRO A 307 41.07 4.79 2.40
C PRO A 307 40.76 6.30 2.49
N PRO A 308 40.63 6.84 3.71
CA PRO A 308 40.37 8.26 3.93
C PRO A 308 41.58 9.11 3.52
N GLU A 309 41.33 10.20 2.79
CA GLU A 309 42.32 11.23 2.48
C GLU A 309 42.81 11.94 3.76
N PRO A 310 44.09 12.33 3.83
CA PRO A 310 44.64 13.03 4.99
C PRO A 310 44.01 14.43 5.15
N PRO A 311 43.85 14.92 6.39
CA PRO A 311 43.18 16.18 6.68
C PRO A 311 43.95 17.37 6.12
N ALA A 312 43.23 18.24 5.42
CA ALA A 312 43.73 19.52 4.94
C ALA A 312 44.12 20.44 6.11
N GLU A 313 45.24 21.14 5.93
CA GLU A 313 45.80 22.12 6.86
C GLU A 313 44.81 23.27 7.17
N PRO A 314 44.82 23.80 8.40
CA PRO A 314 43.94 24.92 8.78
C PRO A 314 44.36 26.23 8.09
N PRO A 315 43.42 27.02 7.55
CA PRO A 315 43.74 28.33 6.99
C PRO A 315 44.11 29.34 8.08
N ALA A 316 45.12 30.16 7.75
CA ALA A 316 45.72 31.18 8.58
C ALA A 316 44.76 32.27 9.08
N GLU A 317 44.99 32.70 10.32
CA GLU A 317 44.36 33.85 10.97
C GLU A 317 44.65 35.16 10.20
N PRO A 318 43.65 36.01 9.93
CA PRO A 318 43.88 37.42 9.66
C PRO A 318 44.03 38.23 10.97
N PRO A 319 44.87 39.28 10.98
CA PRO A 319 45.30 39.97 12.19
C PRO A 319 44.26 40.93 12.76
N ALA A 320 44.37 41.14 14.06
CA ALA A 320 43.58 42.04 14.89
C ALA A 320 43.63 43.52 14.46
N GLU A 321 42.46 44.17 14.45
CA GLU A 321 42.34 45.63 14.50
C GLU A 321 41.82 46.10 15.88
N PRO A 322 42.24 47.30 16.34
CA PRO A 322 42.19 47.75 17.74
C PRO A 322 40.84 48.38 18.15
N PRO A 323 40.62 48.67 19.46
CA PRO A 323 39.29 48.87 20.04
C PRO A 323 38.78 50.30 19.83
N ALA A 324 37.50 50.42 19.47
CA ALA A 324 36.77 51.69 19.49
C ALA A 324 35.85 51.77 20.73
N GLU A 325 35.86 52.95 21.33
CA GLU A 325 35.34 53.37 22.64
C GLU A 325 33.80 53.26 22.80
N PRO A 326 33.27 53.14 24.04
CA PRO A 326 31.86 53.39 24.35
C PRO A 326 31.66 54.84 24.84
N PRO A 327 30.44 55.27 25.23
CA PRO A 327 29.12 55.14 24.60
C PRO A 327 28.51 56.54 24.32
N ALA A 328 27.47 56.62 23.50
CA ALA A 328 26.63 57.81 23.45
C ALA A 328 25.14 57.41 23.47
N GLU A 329 24.51 57.60 24.63
CA GLU A 329 23.06 57.77 24.76
C GLU A 329 22.62 58.97 23.93
N PRO A 330 21.45 58.88 23.27
CA PRO A 330 20.50 59.99 23.41
C PRO A 330 19.05 59.43 23.52
N PRO A 331 18.02 60.27 23.67
CA PRO A 331 17.30 60.45 24.91
C PRO A 331 15.89 59.86 24.85
N ALA A 332 15.24 59.85 26.02
CA ALA A 332 13.84 59.53 26.22
C ALA A 332 12.90 60.27 25.25
N GLU A 333 11.95 59.51 24.69
CA GLU A 333 10.71 59.99 24.08
C GLU A 333 9.54 59.09 24.54
N PRO A 334 8.28 59.57 24.49
CA PRO A 334 7.41 59.71 25.67
C PRO A 334 6.24 58.68 25.66
N PRO A 335 5.17 58.80 26.49
CA PRO A 335 4.48 57.66 27.08
C PRO A 335 3.53 56.91 26.14
N ALA A 336 3.44 55.61 26.44
CA ALA A 336 2.43 54.62 26.07
C ALA A 336 1.10 55.17 25.51
N GLU A 337 0.87 54.90 24.22
CA GLU A 337 -0.47 54.66 23.72
C GLU A 337 -0.99 53.31 24.28
N PRO A 338 -2.27 53.20 24.66
CA PRO A 338 -2.83 51.97 25.18
C PRO A 338 -2.83 50.90 24.07
N PRO A 339 -2.61 49.60 24.40
CA PRO A 339 -2.63 48.56 23.39
C PRO A 339 -4.01 48.51 22.75
N ALA A 340 -4.06 48.77 21.44
CA ALA A 340 -5.15 48.36 20.59
C ALA A 340 -5.36 46.86 20.82
N ALA A 341 -6.62 46.49 21.06
CA ALA A 341 -7.06 45.15 21.36
C ALA A 341 -6.33 44.11 20.49
N ALA A 342 -5.80 43.09 21.16
CA ALA A 342 -5.48 41.83 20.51
C ALA A 342 -6.67 41.42 19.64
N PRO A 343 -6.48 40.91 18.40
CA PRO A 343 -7.57 40.27 17.70
C PRO A 343 -8.03 39.11 18.58
N GLU A 344 -9.19 39.29 19.21
CA GLU A 344 -9.92 38.22 19.87
C GLU A 344 -9.98 37.06 18.87
N SER A 345 -9.47 35.90 19.29
CA SER A 345 -9.75 34.65 18.61
C SER A 345 -11.28 34.54 18.50
N PRO A 346 -11.85 34.40 17.28
CA PRO A 346 -13.29 34.32 17.17
C PRO A 346 -13.82 33.10 17.95
N PRO A 347 -14.96 33.24 18.65
CA PRO A 347 -15.50 32.22 19.52
C PRO A 347 -15.91 30.95 18.75
N ALA A 348 -15.73 29.81 19.41
CA ALA A 348 -15.92 28.45 18.91
C ALA A 348 -17.38 28.00 18.79
N ASP A 349 -18.27 28.85 18.29
CA ASP A 349 -19.66 28.49 17.96
C ASP A 349 -20.09 29.26 16.70
N SER A 350 -19.63 28.82 15.54
CA SER A 350 -20.11 29.35 14.26
C SER A 350 -21.23 28.43 13.76
N PRO A 351 -22.52 28.85 13.79
CA PRO A 351 -23.66 28.06 13.30
C PRO A 351 -23.64 27.82 11.77
N ASN A 352 -22.51 28.04 11.10
CA ASN A 352 -22.35 27.91 9.66
C ASN A 352 -20.96 27.39 9.23
N ALA A 353 -20.36 26.45 10.00
CA ALA A 353 -19.09 25.80 9.66
C ALA A 353 -19.06 25.24 8.22
N ARG A 354 -20.21 24.76 7.73
CA ARG A 354 -20.36 24.32 6.33
C ARG A 354 -20.10 25.43 5.31
N ALA A 355 -20.75 26.60 5.44
CA ALA A 355 -20.55 27.67 4.48
C ALA A 355 -19.14 28.27 4.58
N GLU A 356 -18.58 28.33 5.78
CA GLU A 356 -17.18 28.74 5.98
C GLU A 356 -16.22 27.78 5.27
N TRP A 357 -16.42 26.47 5.41
CA TRP A 357 -15.67 25.46 4.67
C TRP A 357 -15.84 25.62 3.16
N GLU A 358 -17.07 25.70 2.66
CA GLU A 358 -17.36 25.85 1.22
C GLU A 358 -16.67 27.10 0.65
N ALA A 359 -16.72 28.22 1.35
CA ALA A 359 -16.05 29.46 0.95
C ALA A 359 -14.51 29.34 0.98
N ALA A 360 -13.96 28.78 2.06
CA ALA A 360 -12.52 28.59 2.22
C ALA A 360 -11.95 27.62 1.17
N TYR A 361 -12.64 26.51 0.92
CA TYR A 361 -12.26 25.52 -0.07
C TYR A 361 -12.40 26.07 -1.50
N ALA A 362 -13.47 26.81 -1.81
CA ALA A 362 -13.63 27.47 -3.11
C ALA A 362 -12.51 28.49 -3.41
N ALA A 363 -11.98 29.16 -2.38
CA ALA A 363 -10.83 30.06 -2.53
C ALA A 363 -9.49 29.31 -2.65
N LEU A 364 -9.34 28.16 -1.97
CA LEU A 364 -8.12 27.36 -1.96
C LEU A 364 -7.94 26.55 -3.25
N LYS A 365 -8.99 25.85 -3.69
CA LYS A 365 -8.96 24.88 -4.79
C LYS A 365 -8.34 25.40 -6.09
N PRO A 366 -8.70 26.57 -6.64
CA PRO A 366 -8.08 27.06 -7.86
C PRO A 366 -6.58 27.39 -7.69
N ARG A 367 -6.15 27.80 -6.49
CA ARG A 367 -4.73 28.04 -6.19
C ARG A 367 -3.96 26.72 -6.07
N ALA A 368 -4.58 25.71 -5.48
CA ALA A 368 -4.06 24.36 -5.38
C ALA A 368 -3.83 23.75 -6.77
N ASP A 369 -4.86 23.79 -7.61
CA ASP A 369 -4.80 23.25 -8.98
C ASP A 369 -3.73 23.96 -9.80
N ALA A 370 -3.65 25.30 -9.72
CA ALA A 370 -2.60 26.06 -10.40
C ALA A 370 -1.20 25.71 -9.90
N ALA A 371 -0.99 25.56 -8.59
CA ALA A 371 0.31 25.20 -8.03
C ALA A 371 0.76 23.79 -8.44
N ILE A 372 -0.17 22.84 -8.54
CA ILE A 372 0.10 21.47 -9.00
C ILE A 372 0.41 21.45 -10.50
N ALA A 373 -0.45 22.06 -11.32
CA ALA A 373 -0.29 22.10 -12.77
C ALA A 373 1.01 22.77 -13.21
N GLU A 374 1.42 23.81 -12.49
CA GLU A 374 2.65 24.56 -12.77
C GLU A 374 3.88 24.01 -12.02
N GLN A 375 3.74 22.89 -11.29
CA GLN A 375 4.82 22.27 -10.51
C GLN A 375 5.53 23.28 -9.57
N ARG A 376 4.75 24.14 -8.92
CA ARG A 376 5.27 25.23 -8.07
C ARG A 376 5.87 24.75 -6.74
N PHE A 377 5.63 23.50 -6.35
CA PHE A 377 6.18 22.94 -5.12
C PHE A 377 7.68 22.66 -5.27
N ALA A 378 8.46 22.99 -4.24
CA ALA A 378 9.92 22.85 -4.24
C ALA A 378 10.40 21.40 -4.44
N ALA A 379 9.60 20.42 -4.02
CA ALA A 379 9.91 19.00 -4.17
C ALA A 379 8.63 18.15 -4.24
N LYS A 380 8.74 16.97 -4.86
CA LYS A 380 7.61 16.06 -5.09
C LYS A 380 6.98 15.56 -3.78
N ASP A 381 7.79 15.31 -2.76
CA ASP A 381 7.31 14.89 -1.43
C ASP A 381 6.52 15.99 -0.69
N VAL A 382 6.84 17.26 -0.94
CA VAL A 382 6.07 18.42 -0.46
C VAL A 382 4.72 18.48 -1.18
N GLN A 383 4.70 18.29 -2.51
CA GLN A 383 3.46 18.21 -3.28
C GLN A 383 2.58 17.02 -2.83
N ASP A 384 3.16 15.82 -2.69
CA ASP A 384 2.44 14.62 -2.23
C ASP A 384 1.83 14.86 -0.83
N THR A 385 2.56 15.55 0.05
CA THR A 385 2.06 15.96 1.38
C THR A 385 0.90 16.95 1.28
N PHE A 386 0.98 17.91 0.36
CA PHE A 386 -0.08 18.90 0.13
C PHE A 386 -1.37 18.22 -0.36
N GLU A 387 -1.26 17.39 -1.40
CA GLU A 387 -2.40 16.68 -2.00
C GLU A 387 -3.09 15.74 -0.99
N MET A 388 -2.30 15.04 -0.18
CA MET A 388 -2.80 14.19 0.90
C MET A 388 -3.61 14.97 1.93
N ARG A 389 -3.12 16.15 2.36
CA ARG A 389 -3.84 17.00 3.33
C ARG A 389 -5.11 17.60 2.74
N LEU A 390 -5.06 18.00 1.48
CA LEU A 390 -6.23 18.51 0.76
C LEU A 390 -7.32 17.43 0.69
N LYS A 391 -6.94 16.22 0.27
CA LYS A 391 -7.83 15.06 0.24
C LYS A 391 -8.35 14.66 1.62
N HIS A 392 -7.53 14.81 2.66
CA HIS A 392 -7.96 14.54 4.03
C HIS A 392 -9.05 15.52 4.47
N ALA A 393 -8.86 16.81 4.22
CA ALA A 393 -9.84 17.84 4.53
C ALA A 393 -11.15 17.63 3.76
N GLU A 394 -11.07 17.31 2.45
CA GLU A 394 -12.24 16.93 1.64
C GLU A 394 -12.98 15.70 2.19
N GLY A 395 -12.23 14.68 2.60
CA GLY A 395 -12.77 13.45 3.17
C GLY A 395 -13.56 13.72 4.45
N ILE A 396 -12.99 14.48 5.39
CA ILE A 396 -13.67 14.81 6.64
C ILE A 396 -14.91 15.68 6.37
N ALA A 397 -14.82 16.67 5.47
CA ALA A 397 -15.97 17.52 5.12
C ALA A 397 -17.09 16.74 4.41
N SER A 398 -16.76 15.68 3.69
CA SER A 398 -17.74 14.84 2.98
C SER A 398 -18.70 14.09 3.90
N GLU A 399 -18.35 13.94 5.18
CA GLU A 399 -19.22 13.36 6.21
C GLU A 399 -20.46 14.24 6.48
N GLY A 400 -20.42 15.51 6.10
CA GLY A 400 -21.56 16.43 6.19
C GLY A 400 -21.94 16.84 7.62
N THR A 401 -21.09 16.54 8.61
CA THR A 401 -21.30 16.87 10.02
C THR A 401 -20.71 18.26 10.34
N PRO A 402 -21.32 19.04 11.25
CA PRO A 402 -20.73 20.31 11.73
C PRO A 402 -19.29 20.13 12.21
N GLU A 403 -19.03 19.07 12.98
CA GLU A 403 -17.71 18.74 13.51
C GLU A 403 -16.71 18.42 12.39
N GLY A 404 -17.17 17.74 11.33
CA GLY A 404 -16.36 17.45 10.15
C GLY A 404 -15.96 18.72 9.39
N PHE A 405 -16.89 19.66 9.21
CA PHE A 405 -16.58 20.95 8.60
C PHE A 405 -15.60 21.77 9.42
N GLU A 406 -15.75 21.81 10.75
CA GLU A 406 -14.77 22.50 11.60
C GLU A 406 -13.40 21.83 11.58
N ALA A 407 -13.33 20.50 11.57
CA ALA A 407 -12.07 19.77 11.46
C ALA A 407 -11.39 20.05 10.11
N ALA A 408 -12.15 20.06 9.01
CA ALA A 408 -11.64 20.41 7.69
C ALA A 408 -11.13 21.87 7.62
N LEU A 409 -11.85 22.81 8.24
CA LEU A 409 -11.44 24.22 8.35
C LEU A 409 -10.12 24.40 9.09
N ARG A 410 -9.82 23.56 10.09
CA ARG A 410 -8.53 23.61 10.82
C ARG A 410 -7.33 23.23 9.94
N ILE A 411 -7.54 22.52 8.83
CA ILE A 411 -6.48 22.09 7.90
C ILE A 411 -6.16 23.19 6.86
N ILE A 412 -7.15 24.04 6.52
CA ILE A 412 -7.03 25.09 5.48
C ILE A 412 -5.80 26.00 5.67
N PRO A 413 -5.49 26.55 6.86
CA PRO A 413 -4.34 27.45 7.02
C PRO A 413 -3.00 26.79 6.66
N GLY A 414 -2.84 25.51 6.97
CA GLY A 414 -1.64 24.75 6.60
C GLY A 414 -1.52 24.57 5.08
N LEU A 415 -2.64 24.30 4.40
CA LEU A 415 -2.69 24.22 2.94
C LEU A 415 -2.39 25.57 2.28
N GLN A 416 -2.93 26.67 2.81
CA GLN A 416 -2.65 28.01 2.32
C GLN A 416 -1.17 28.36 2.44
N LYS A 417 -0.55 28.08 3.58
CA LYS A 417 0.89 28.29 3.81
C LYS A 417 1.74 27.54 2.78
N MET A 418 1.46 26.27 2.53
CA MET A 418 2.19 25.48 1.52
C MET A 418 2.06 26.07 0.11
N LEU A 419 0.90 26.64 -0.23
CA LEU A 419 0.69 27.32 -1.52
C LEU A 419 1.39 28.68 -1.60
N ASP A 420 1.45 29.43 -0.49
CA ASP A 420 2.18 30.71 -0.42
C ASP A 420 3.70 30.50 -0.54
N GLU A 421 4.22 29.43 0.09
CA GLU A 421 5.60 29.00 -0.05
C GLU A 421 5.91 28.55 -1.49
N ALA A 422 5.03 27.75 -2.10
CA ALA A 422 5.14 27.34 -3.50
C ALA A 422 5.08 28.52 -4.48
N ALA A 423 4.30 29.57 -4.16
CA ALA A 423 4.18 30.76 -4.99
C ALA A 423 5.34 31.76 -4.83
N GLY A 424 6.29 31.51 -3.90
CA GLY A 424 7.37 32.46 -3.59
C GLY A 424 6.88 33.78 -3.00
N ASN A 425 5.63 33.84 -2.54
CA ASN A 425 4.98 35.05 -2.01
C ASN A 425 5.12 35.19 -0.49
N ALA A 426 5.85 34.29 0.17
CA ALA A 426 6.16 34.41 1.59
C ALA A 426 7.12 35.59 1.83
N PRO A 427 6.80 36.56 2.72
CA PRO A 427 7.74 37.61 3.06
C PRO A 427 8.93 37.01 3.79
N GLY A 428 10.07 36.90 3.10
CA GLY A 428 11.39 36.68 3.70
C GLY A 428 11.48 35.47 4.64
N ALA A 429 11.47 34.27 4.09
CA ALA A 429 12.21 33.15 4.66
C ALA A 429 12.60 32.23 3.50
N SER A 430 13.88 31.88 3.44
CA SER A 430 14.38 30.72 2.69
C SER A 430 13.38 29.57 2.82
N GLY A 431 13.11 28.84 1.72
CA GLY A 431 12.13 27.75 1.69
C GLY A 431 12.28 26.78 2.87
N PRO A 432 11.25 26.01 3.23
CA PRO A 432 11.29 25.21 4.45
C PRO A 432 12.34 24.10 4.31
N GLU A 433 13.61 24.41 4.59
CA GLU A 433 14.37 23.56 5.49
C GLU A 433 13.50 23.46 6.73
N VAL A 434 12.79 22.35 6.85
CA VAL A 434 12.19 21.92 8.10
C VAL A 434 13.30 22.11 9.13
N GLY A 435 13.15 23.16 9.95
CA GLY A 435 14.18 23.57 10.91
C GLY A 435 14.64 22.31 11.65
N GLU A 436 15.93 22.16 11.87
CA GLU A 436 16.46 20.92 12.48
C GLU A 436 15.75 20.59 13.81
N ASP A 437 15.21 21.60 14.47
CA ASP A 437 14.38 21.54 15.66
C ASP A 437 12.98 20.92 15.44
N VAL A 438 12.37 21.09 14.26
CA VAL A 438 11.05 20.53 13.92
C VAL A 438 11.09 19.25 13.08
N ARG A 439 12.23 18.93 12.47
CA ARG A 439 12.45 17.73 11.64
C ARG A 439 12.01 16.42 12.33
N PRO A 440 12.29 16.17 13.62
CA PRO A 440 11.85 14.95 14.29
C PRO A 440 10.33 14.79 14.32
N PHE A 441 9.56 15.88 14.44
CA PHE A 441 8.09 15.84 14.47
C PHE A 441 7.52 15.56 13.07
N ALA A 442 8.13 16.14 12.02
CA ALA A 442 7.75 15.86 10.63
C ALA A 442 8.00 14.38 10.28
N ILE A 443 9.14 13.81 10.70
CA ILE A 443 9.44 12.37 10.53
C ILE A 443 8.43 11.52 11.31
N SER A 444 8.09 11.93 12.54
CA SER A 444 7.10 11.24 13.37
C SER A 444 5.71 11.21 12.73
N ARG A 445 5.30 12.30 12.08
CA ARG A 445 4.04 12.41 11.34
C ARG A 445 3.97 11.37 10.21
N LEU A 446 4.98 11.37 9.33
CA LEU A 446 5.07 10.42 8.21
C LEU A 446 5.13 8.96 8.69
N LYS A 447 5.82 8.73 9.81
CA LYS A 447 5.90 7.40 10.41
C LYS A 447 4.53 6.91 10.87
N TRP A 448 3.76 7.74 11.59
CA TRP A 448 2.44 7.33 12.05
C TRP A 448 1.49 7.04 10.89
N GLU A 449 1.52 7.86 9.85
CA GLU A 449 0.73 7.64 8.65
C GLU A 449 1.01 6.27 8.01
N LYS A 450 2.29 5.97 7.76
CA LYS A 450 2.71 4.68 7.21
C LYS A 450 2.35 3.49 8.12
N THR A 451 2.41 3.70 9.44
CA THR A 451 1.99 2.68 10.41
C THR A 451 0.51 2.40 10.28
N ARG A 452 -0.36 3.41 10.12
CA ARG A 452 -1.80 3.20 9.91
C ARG A 452 -2.09 2.40 8.63
N GLU A 453 -1.41 2.71 7.53
CA GLU A 453 -1.53 1.92 6.29
C GLU A 453 -1.16 0.44 6.54
N THR A 454 -0.09 0.22 7.30
CA THR A 454 0.37 -1.12 7.67
C THR A 454 -0.67 -1.85 8.53
N MET A 455 -1.27 -1.17 9.51
CA MET A 455 -2.32 -1.73 10.36
C MET A 455 -3.53 -2.20 9.55
N HIS A 456 -4.03 -1.38 8.62
CA HIS A 456 -5.12 -1.77 7.73
C HIS A 456 -4.73 -2.94 6.81
N ALA A 457 -3.51 -2.95 6.30
CA ALA A 457 -3.02 -4.04 5.46
C ALA A 457 -2.92 -5.38 6.23
N GLU A 458 -2.35 -5.36 7.44
CA GLU A 458 -2.26 -6.53 8.32
C GLU A 458 -3.64 -7.03 8.73
N LEU A 459 -4.55 -6.13 9.11
CA LEU A 459 -5.92 -6.50 9.43
C LEU A 459 -6.66 -7.08 8.22
N GLY A 460 -6.41 -6.55 7.02
CA GLY A 460 -6.91 -7.10 5.76
C GLY A 460 -6.44 -8.53 5.48
N LYS A 461 -5.20 -8.88 5.87
CA LYS A 461 -4.71 -10.27 5.79
C LYS A 461 -5.50 -11.18 6.73
N LEU A 462 -5.70 -10.74 7.98
CA LEU A 462 -6.51 -11.48 8.95
C LEU A 462 -7.94 -11.70 8.45
N LYS A 463 -8.59 -10.64 7.96
CA LYS A 463 -9.92 -10.74 7.35
C LYS A 463 -10.00 -11.78 6.24
N THR A 464 -9.02 -11.77 5.35
CA THR A 464 -8.95 -12.71 4.23
C THR A 464 -8.79 -14.15 4.73
N ALA A 465 -7.96 -14.37 5.75
CA ALA A 465 -7.74 -15.69 6.34
C ALA A 465 -9.00 -16.21 7.05
N ILE A 466 -9.68 -15.36 7.82
CA ILE A 466 -10.95 -15.73 8.46
C ILE A 466 -12.00 -16.08 7.41
N ALA A 467 -12.19 -15.22 6.40
CA ALA A 467 -13.17 -15.47 5.35
C ALA A 467 -12.88 -16.76 4.55
N ALA A 468 -11.61 -17.11 4.35
CA ALA A 468 -11.23 -18.37 3.71
C ALA A 468 -11.60 -19.58 4.57
N ALA A 469 -11.35 -19.52 5.89
CA ALA A 469 -11.71 -20.59 6.82
C ALA A 469 -13.23 -20.76 6.99
N CYS A 470 -14.00 -19.66 6.98
CA CYS A 470 -15.47 -19.72 7.03
C CYS A 470 -16.08 -20.34 5.78
N LYS A 471 -15.46 -20.18 4.60
CA LYS A 471 -15.95 -20.78 3.34
C LYS A 471 -15.83 -22.31 3.31
N SER A 472 -14.89 -22.89 4.06
CA SER A 472 -14.70 -24.34 4.12
C SER A 472 -15.73 -25.05 5.02
N GLU A 473 -16.47 -24.31 5.85
CA GLU A 473 -17.38 -24.89 6.85
C GLU A 473 -18.85 -24.52 6.55
N PRO A 474 -19.72 -25.51 6.26
CA PRO A 474 -21.14 -25.28 6.04
C PRO A 474 -21.79 -24.64 7.29
N GLY A 475 -22.38 -23.45 7.14
CA GLY A 475 -23.09 -22.74 8.21
C GLY A 475 -22.37 -21.50 8.79
N LEU A 476 -21.16 -21.18 8.35
CA LEU A 476 -20.41 -19.99 8.79
C LEU A 476 -20.42 -18.83 7.77
N ALA A 477 -21.31 -18.86 6.78
CA ALA A 477 -21.37 -17.86 5.72
C ALA A 477 -21.63 -16.44 6.25
N ASP A 478 -22.47 -16.30 7.28
CA ASP A 478 -22.80 -15.01 7.88
C ASP A 478 -21.62 -14.40 8.65
N LEU A 479 -20.75 -15.25 9.20
CA LEU A 479 -19.55 -14.81 9.91
C LEU A 479 -18.56 -14.12 8.96
N ALA A 480 -18.51 -14.53 7.69
CA ALA A 480 -17.68 -13.89 6.68
C ALA A 480 -18.11 -12.44 6.37
N ASN A 481 -19.37 -12.08 6.63
CA ASN A 481 -19.86 -10.71 6.46
C ASN A 481 -19.46 -9.82 7.66
N MET A 482 -19.47 -10.36 8.89
CA MET A 482 -19.08 -9.63 10.11
C MET A 482 -17.58 -9.33 10.18
N VAL A 483 -16.75 -10.08 9.45
CA VAL A 483 -15.30 -9.83 9.33
C VAL A 483 -14.99 -8.45 8.72
N GLY A 484 -15.93 -7.87 7.97
CA GLY A 484 -15.83 -6.49 7.48
C GLY A 484 -15.68 -5.47 8.61
N ASP A 485 -16.35 -5.72 9.73
CA ASP A 485 -16.47 -4.77 10.84
C ASP A 485 -15.17 -4.65 11.66
N LEU A 486 -14.17 -5.52 11.45
CA LEU A 486 -12.91 -5.40 12.20
C LEU A 486 -12.19 -4.07 11.92
N ASP A 487 -12.45 -3.41 10.78
CA ASP A 487 -11.85 -2.08 10.50
C ASP A 487 -12.36 -1.01 11.47
N ASP A 488 -13.54 -1.22 12.09
CA ASP A 488 -14.12 -0.26 13.01
C ASP A 488 -13.28 -0.10 14.29
N TYR A 489 -12.56 -1.15 14.68
CA TYR A 489 -11.61 -1.08 15.80
C TYR A 489 -10.40 -0.19 15.50
N LEU A 490 -10.09 0.08 14.22
CA LEU A 490 -9.04 1.02 13.83
C LEU A 490 -9.53 2.47 13.77
N LYS A 491 -10.84 2.74 13.83
CA LYS A 491 -11.39 4.10 13.78
C LYS A 491 -10.95 4.96 14.97
N ALA A 492 -10.72 4.36 16.14
CA ALA A 492 -10.21 5.07 17.30
C ALA A 492 -8.73 5.48 17.16
N LEU A 493 -8.00 4.87 16.22
CA LEU A 493 -6.61 5.16 15.86
C LEU A 493 -6.57 6.01 14.57
N ASP A 494 -7.28 7.14 14.64
CA ASP A 494 -7.54 8.05 13.52
C ASP A 494 -6.35 8.99 13.19
N THR A 495 -6.63 10.01 12.40
CA THR A 495 -5.64 10.98 11.90
C THR A 495 -5.34 12.12 12.87
N ARG A 496 -6.03 12.26 14.02
CA ARG A 496 -5.81 13.35 14.98
C ARG A 496 -4.34 13.49 15.38
N LEU A 497 -3.61 12.39 15.55
CA LEU A 497 -2.18 12.45 15.87
C LEU A 497 -1.35 13.08 14.74
N ILE A 498 -1.71 12.83 13.47
CA ILE A 498 -1.07 13.45 12.30
C ILE A 498 -1.25 14.97 12.36
N ASP A 499 -2.48 15.42 12.64
CA ASP A 499 -2.82 16.84 12.72
C ASP A 499 -2.09 17.51 13.90
N ARG A 500 -2.04 16.86 15.07
CA ARG A 500 -1.31 17.39 16.23
C ARG A 500 0.19 17.45 16.01
N LEU A 501 0.78 16.49 15.30
CA LEU A 501 2.18 16.56 14.93
C LEU A 501 2.46 17.68 13.92
N ASP A 502 1.51 17.95 13.02
CA ASP A 502 1.62 19.07 12.11
C ASP A 502 1.50 20.43 12.80
N ASP A 503 0.59 20.56 13.77
CA ASP A 503 0.50 21.74 14.64
C ASP A 503 1.86 22.04 15.29
N VAL A 504 2.58 21.00 15.74
CA VAL A 504 3.91 21.14 16.35
C VAL A 504 4.97 21.59 15.34
N VAL A 505 4.94 21.05 14.11
CA VAL A 505 5.87 21.43 13.04
C VAL A 505 5.68 22.89 12.63
N ASN A 506 4.43 23.36 12.61
CA ASN A 506 4.11 24.73 12.19
C ASN A 506 4.24 25.78 13.29
N ALA A 507 4.29 25.38 14.56
CA ALA A 507 4.42 26.31 15.68
C ALA A 507 5.86 26.84 15.83
N PRO A 508 6.05 28.15 16.11
CA PRO A 508 7.36 28.71 16.42
C PRO A 508 7.92 28.10 17.71
N GLN A 509 9.24 28.07 17.85
CA GLN A 509 9.87 27.55 19.07
C GLN A 509 9.45 28.41 20.27
N GLY A 510 8.92 27.77 21.32
CA GLY A 510 8.50 28.47 22.53
C GLY A 510 7.32 27.80 23.25
N PRO A 511 6.65 28.52 24.17
CA PRO A 511 5.54 28.01 24.97
C PRO A 511 4.35 27.49 24.14
N GLU A 512 4.11 28.10 22.98
CA GLU A 512 3.05 27.67 22.07
C GLU A 512 3.33 26.26 21.53
N ARG A 513 4.55 26.00 21.05
CA ARG A 513 4.91 24.67 20.56
C ARG A 513 4.84 23.62 21.67
N GLU A 514 5.20 23.94 22.90
CA GLU A 514 5.04 22.99 24.01
C GLU A 514 3.58 22.69 24.33
N THR A 515 2.69 23.69 24.20
CA THR A 515 1.24 23.47 24.27
C THR A 515 0.78 22.50 23.17
N ARG A 516 1.23 22.68 21.92
CA ARG A 516 0.91 21.76 20.81
C ARG A 516 1.48 20.35 21.04
N LYS A 517 2.71 20.24 21.57
CA LYS A 517 3.30 18.95 21.96
C LYS A 517 2.51 18.27 23.07
N GLN A 518 1.94 19.03 24.00
CA GLN A 518 1.07 18.47 25.05
C GLN A 518 -0.25 17.94 24.47
N ALA A 519 -0.84 18.63 23.51
CA ALA A 519 -2.00 18.13 22.78
C ALA A 519 -1.68 16.82 22.02
N ALA A 520 -0.53 16.77 21.32
CA ALA A 520 -0.07 15.55 20.64
C ALA A 520 0.15 14.38 21.62
N ARG A 521 0.74 14.65 22.80
CA ARG A 521 0.92 13.65 23.87
C ARG A 521 -0.40 13.13 24.43
N SER A 522 -1.44 13.95 24.47
CA SER A 522 -2.77 13.53 24.94
C SER A 522 -3.38 12.51 23.98
N VAL A 523 -3.34 12.79 22.67
CA VAL A 523 -3.79 11.85 21.63
C VAL A 523 -2.95 10.56 21.63
N LEU A 524 -1.63 10.66 21.82
CA LEU A 524 -0.78 9.48 21.97
C LEU A 524 -1.23 8.57 23.12
N ALA A 525 -1.57 9.14 24.27
CA ALA A 525 -2.01 8.38 25.43
C ALA A 525 -3.35 7.68 25.17
N GLU A 526 -4.29 8.35 24.50
CA GLU A 526 -5.55 7.74 24.05
C GLU A 526 -5.28 6.54 23.13
N TYR A 527 -4.40 6.70 22.13
CA TYR A 527 -4.08 5.62 21.18
C TYR A 527 -3.36 4.46 21.84
N GLN A 528 -2.44 4.74 22.76
CA GLN A 528 -1.77 3.69 23.53
C GLN A 528 -2.76 2.90 24.38
N ALA A 529 -3.72 3.58 25.03
CA ALA A 529 -4.77 2.93 25.79
C ALA A 529 -5.70 2.10 24.91
N GLU A 530 -6.05 2.60 23.72
CA GLU A 530 -6.84 1.87 22.73
C GLU A 530 -6.18 0.55 22.33
N LEU A 531 -4.87 0.57 22.08
CA LEU A 531 -4.08 -0.62 21.75
C LEU A 531 -3.96 -1.64 22.90
N GLN A 532 -4.28 -1.27 24.15
CA GLN A 532 -4.31 -2.21 25.27
C GLN A 532 -5.64 -2.97 25.38
N LYS A 533 -6.64 -2.66 24.55
CA LYS A 533 -7.90 -3.40 24.54
C LYS A 533 -7.66 -4.85 24.11
N GLU A 534 -8.42 -5.77 24.70
CA GLU A 534 -8.30 -7.22 24.51
C GLU A 534 -8.29 -7.62 23.02
N PHE A 535 -9.13 -6.97 22.21
CA PHE A 535 -9.16 -7.13 20.75
C PHE A 535 -7.77 -7.13 20.10
N PHE A 536 -6.92 -6.16 20.44
CA PHE A 536 -5.60 -6.02 19.82
C PHE A 536 -4.61 -7.10 20.26
N SER A 537 -4.74 -7.58 21.49
CA SER A 537 -3.98 -8.73 21.98
C SER A 537 -4.39 -10.00 21.24
N ASP A 538 -5.68 -10.19 20.99
CA ASP A 538 -6.16 -11.36 20.27
C ASP A 538 -5.81 -11.30 18.78
N VAL A 539 -5.92 -10.13 18.15
CA VAL A 539 -5.54 -9.94 16.74
C VAL A 539 -4.08 -10.30 16.50
N ASP A 540 -3.14 -9.86 17.34
CA ASP A 540 -1.71 -10.13 17.10
C ASP A 540 -1.24 -11.46 17.68
N GLY A 541 -1.84 -11.94 18.78
CA GLY A 541 -1.32 -13.08 19.54
C GLY A 541 -2.15 -14.36 19.46
N ASN A 542 -3.48 -14.26 19.33
CA ASN A 542 -4.40 -15.39 19.54
C ASN A 542 -5.47 -15.54 18.44
N ASN A 543 -5.29 -14.91 17.28
CA ASN A 543 -6.35 -14.90 16.27
C ASN A 543 -6.59 -16.30 15.66
N GLY A 544 -5.59 -17.18 15.65
CA GLY A 544 -5.73 -18.58 15.21
C GLY A 544 -5.79 -18.79 13.68
N PHE A 545 -5.66 -17.73 12.87
CA PHE A 545 -5.75 -17.80 11.41
C PHE A 545 -4.42 -17.47 10.73
N VAL A 546 -3.79 -16.35 11.07
CA VAL A 546 -2.58 -15.84 10.39
C VAL A 546 -1.79 -14.91 11.28
N ASP A 547 -0.46 -15.02 11.23
CA ASP A 547 0.42 -14.11 11.95
C ASP A 547 0.30 -12.69 11.38
N VAL A 548 -0.10 -11.75 12.22
CA VAL A 548 -0.21 -10.32 11.92
C VAL A 548 0.45 -9.50 13.01
N THR A 549 0.71 -8.22 12.73
CA THR A 549 1.41 -7.31 13.67
C THR A 549 0.73 -5.94 13.75
N VAL A 550 -0.59 -5.91 13.84
CA VAL A 550 -1.40 -4.68 13.88
C VAL A 550 -1.03 -3.86 15.13
N ALA A 551 -1.19 -4.45 16.31
CA ALA A 551 -0.97 -3.75 17.58
C ALA A 551 0.51 -3.52 17.87
N ALA A 552 1.35 -4.50 17.57
CA ALA A 552 2.79 -4.44 17.78
C ALA A 552 3.45 -3.32 16.94
N SER A 553 3.08 -3.20 15.66
CA SER A 553 3.61 -2.14 14.79
C SER A 553 3.13 -0.75 15.22
N ALA A 554 1.86 -0.64 15.62
CA ALA A 554 1.27 0.59 16.15
C ALA A 554 1.95 1.03 17.46
N GLY A 555 2.07 0.11 18.42
CA GLY A 555 2.69 0.37 19.72
C GLY A 555 4.15 0.81 19.60
N ALA A 556 4.93 0.17 18.73
CA ALA A 556 6.31 0.56 18.47
C ALA A 556 6.41 1.97 17.89
N ALA A 557 5.55 2.31 16.91
CA ALA A 557 5.55 3.64 16.33
C ALA A 557 5.15 4.71 17.35
N LEU A 558 4.07 4.49 18.12
CA LEU A 558 3.62 5.44 19.14
C LEU A 558 4.67 5.64 20.24
N ALA A 559 5.40 4.60 20.63
CA ALA A 559 6.48 4.71 21.61
C ALA A 559 7.64 5.60 21.09
N GLU A 560 8.00 5.47 19.82
CA GLU A 560 9.03 6.33 19.22
C GLU A 560 8.56 7.78 19.09
N ILE A 561 7.31 8.00 18.69
CA ILE A 561 6.73 9.35 18.60
C ILE A 561 6.64 9.99 19.99
N ALA A 562 6.28 9.21 21.02
CA ALA A 562 6.28 9.66 22.40
C ALA A 562 7.67 10.10 22.87
N ALA A 563 8.73 9.37 22.47
CA ALA A 563 10.11 9.75 22.77
C ALA A 563 10.50 11.08 22.10
N VAL A 564 10.05 11.33 20.88
CA VAL A 564 10.28 12.60 20.17
C VAL A 564 9.53 13.77 20.83
N LEU A 565 8.31 13.53 21.31
CA LEU A 565 7.47 14.54 21.96
C LEU A 565 7.81 14.79 23.44
N ALA A 566 8.74 14.04 24.02
CA ALA A 566 9.14 14.20 25.41
C ALA A 566 9.57 15.65 25.70
N PRO A 567 9.27 16.17 26.91
CA PRO A 567 9.82 17.44 27.34
C PRO A 567 11.36 17.32 27.37
N ARG A 568 12.06 18.31 26.80
CA ARG A 568 13.51 18.41 27.00
C ARG A 568 13.74 18.86 28.44
N GLY A 569 14.46 18.04 29.20
CA GLY A 569 14.81 18.31 30.60
C GLY A 569 15.85 19.39 30.77
#